data_AF-A0AAD5FV36-F1
#
_entry.id   AF-A0AAD5FV36-F1
#
_cell.length_a   1.000
_cell.length_b   1.000
_cell.length_c   1.000
_cell.angle_alpha   90.00
_cell.angle_beta   90.00
_cell.angle_gamma   90.00
#
_symmetry.space_group_name_H-M   'P 1'
#
loop_
_entity.id
_entity.type
_entity.pdbx_description
1 polymer ?
#
loop_
_entity_poly.entity_id
_entity_poly.type
_entity_poly.pdbx_seq_one_letter_code
_entity_poly.pdbx_strand_id
1 'polypeptide(L)'
;LLTQTGSSSQNKEETVQYIKKMISEDISTEKSINLFHCLNEMGDDSLVEEIQQYLKSGAQSKLSPSQWSALVFVLLTSAQDLEEFDLNKYITPDKIRDKILVRVMPVIAASRKAMLWDCGLSDEGCAALASALRSNPSHLRELDLSWNNLGDSGVKCLSAVLENPYCKLEILR
;
A
#
# COMPACT_ATOMS: atom_id res chain seq x y z
N LEU A 1 27.17 33.48 -31.11
CA LEU A 1 26.54 32.17 -30.84
C LEU A 1 26.71 31.86 -29.36
N LEU A 2 25.71 32.21 -28.53
CA LEU A 2 25.68 31.83 -27.11
C LEU A 2 24.85 30.55 -27.02
N THR A 3 25.50 29.45 -26.69
CA THR A 3 24.86 28.17 -26.40
C THR A 3 24.08 28.29 -25.09
N GLN A 4 22.76 28.37 -25.16
CA GLN A 4 21.89 28.12 -24.01
C GLN A 4 21.82 26.61 -23.78
N THR A 5 22.62 26.12 -22.83
CA THR A 5 22.55 24.74 -22.32
C THR A 5 21.90 24.66 -20.94
N GLY A 6 21.24 25.73 -20.48
CA GLY A 6 20.68 25.83 -19.12
C GLY A 6 19.21 25.41 -18.92
N SER A 7 18.41 25.19 -19.98
CA SER A 7 16.95 25.08 -19.80
C SER A 7 16.40 23.67 -19.55
N SER A 8 17.08 22.60 -20.01
CA SER A 8 16.51 21.25 -19.92
C SER A 8 16.55 20.67 -18.50
N SER A 9 17.60 20.96 -17.73
CA SER A 9 17.77 20.47 -16.35
C SER A 9 16.82 21.16 -15.38
N GLN A 10 16.53 22.45 -15.55
CA GLN A 10 15.56 23.18 -14.73
C GLN A 10 14.15 22.62 -14.91
N ASN A 11 13.73 22.36 -16.14
CA ASN A 11 12.42 21.77 -16.41
C ASN A 11 12.25 20.37 -15.81
N LYS A 12 13.34 19.58 -15.76
CA LYS A 12 13.33 18.24 -15.15
C LYS A 12 13.13 18.32 -13.64
N GLU A 13 13.88 19.19 -12.96
CA GLU A 13 13.74 19.39 -11.50
C GLU A 13 12.34 19.89 -11.14
N GLU A 14 11.80 20.86 -11.88
CA GLU A 14 10.43 21.35 -11.69
C GLU A 14 9.39 20.24 -11.85
N THR A 15 9.58 19.35 -12.84
CA THR A 15 8.70 18.18 -13.05
C THR A 15 8.79 17.21 -11.87
N VAL A 16 10.00 16.91 -11.39
CA VAL A 16 10.21 16.04 -10.21
C VAL A 16 9.50 16.61 -8.99
N GLN A 17 9.67 17.90 -8.71
CA GLN A 17 9.01 18.56 -7.57
C GLN A 17 7.48 18.56 -7.72
N TYR A 18 6.96 18.77 -8.94
CA TYR A 18 5.53 18.67 -9.21
C TYR A 18 4.98 17.26 -8.96
N ILE A 19 5.69 16.22 -9.39
CA ILE A 19 5.28 14.84 -9.13
C ILE A 19 5.33 14.52 -7.62
N LYS A 20 6.37 14.92 -6.90
CA LYS A 20 6.44 14.75 -5.44
C LYS A 20 5.27 15.42 -4.73
N LYS A 21 4.88 16.61 -5.18
CA LYS A 21 3.69 17.30 -4.70
C LYS A 21 2.42 16.49 -4.98
N MET A 22 2.23 15.99 -6.20
CA MET A 22 1.08 15.14 -6.56
C MET A 22 1.00 13.87 -5.69
N ILE A 23 2.14 13.21 -5.43
CA ILE A 23 2.19 12.02 -4.56
C ILE A 23 1.82 12.35 -3.11
N SER A 24 2.15 13.56 -2.66
CA SER A 24 1.78 14.03 -1.31
C SER A 24 0.28 14.32 -1.14
N GLU A 25 -0.45 14.47 -2.26
CA GLU A 25 -1.90 14.63 -2.27
C GLU A 25 -2.61 13.27 -2.07
N ASP A 26 -3.89 13.31 -1.69
CA ASP A 26 -4.71 12.10 -1.46
C ASP A 26 -5.20 11.49 -2.80
N ILE A 27 -4.25 11.06 -3.63
CA ILE A 27 -4.50 10.38 -4.91
C ILE A 27 -4.69 8.87 -4.70
N SER A 28 -5.26 8.18 -5.70
CA SER A 28 -5.42 6.73 -5.65
C SER A 28 -4.08 6.00 -5.64
N THR A 29 -4.05 4.81 -5.04
CA THR A 29 -2.86 3.95 -4.96
C THR A 29 -2.26 3.65 -6.33
N GLU A 30 -3.10 3.38 -7.33
CA GLU A 30 -2.64 3.12 -8.71
C GLU A 30 -1.93 4.35 -9.29
N LYS A 31 -2.51 5.55 -9.12
CA LYS A 31 -1.89 6.79 -9.59
C LYS A 31 -0.57 7.06 -8.86
N SER A 32 -0.52 6.83 -7.55
CA SER A 32 0.72 7.04 -6.80
C SER A 32 1.82 6.08 -7.26
N ILE A 33 1.53 4.79 -7.45
CA ILE A 33 2.47 3.81 -8.01
C ILE A 33 2.99 4.27 -9.37
N ASN A 34 2.10 4.70 -10.28
CA ASN A 34 2.50 5.18 -11.59
C ASN A 34 3.42 6.41 -11.52
N LEU A 35 3.15 7.33 -10.60
CA LEU A 35 4.00 8.50 -10.39
C LEU A 35 5.38 8.14 -9.79
N PHE A 36 5.46 7.12 -8.93
CA PHE A 36 6.75 6.59 -8.47
C PHE A 36 7.58 6.00 -9.61
N HIS A 37 6.94 5.25 -10.52
CA HIS A 37 7.64 4.79 -11.74
C HIS A 37 8.18 5.97 -12.55
N CYS A 38 7.41 7.06 -12.72
CA CYS A 38 7.90 8.26 -13.39
C CYS A 38 9.10 8.90 -12.68
N LEU A 39 9.09 9.01 -11.34
CA LEU A 39 10.22 9.53 -10.57
C LEU A 39 11.48 8.68 -10.77
N ASN A 40 11.35 7.36 -10.68
CA ASN A 40 12.48 6.44 -10.87
C ASN A 40 13.08 6.52 -12.28
N GLU A 41 12.25 6.61 -13.33
CA GLU A 41 12.72 6.81 -14.71
C GLU A 41 13.42 8.17 -14.90
N MET A 42 13.05 9.17 -14.09
CA MET A 42 13.77 10.44 -14.03
C MET A 42 15.03 10.38 -13.15
N GLY A 43 15.34 9.26 -12.51
CA GLY A 43 16.49 9.07 -11.64
C GLY A 43 16.35 9.75 -10.27
N ASP A 44 15.13 9.99 -9.82
CA ASP A 44 14.84 10.45 -8.46
C ASP A 44 14.22 9.30 -7.65
N ASP A 45 15.00 8.72 -6.76
CA ASP A 45 14.62 7.65 -5.84
C ASP A 45 14.54 8.14 -4.38
N SER A 46 14.59 9.45 -4.13
CA SER A 46 14.76 10.00 -2.77
C SER A 46 13.67 9.57 -1.80
N LEU A 47 12.42 9.47 -2.26
CA LEU A 47 11.29 9.00 -1.45
C LEU A 47 11.36 7.48 -1.17
N VAL A 48 11.94 6.71 -2.10
CA VAL A 48 12.20 5.27 -1.92
C VAL A 48 13.33 5.07 -0.92
N GLU A 49 14.41 5.84 -1.01
CA GLU A 49 15.51 5.80 -0.05
C GLU A 49 15.04 6.16 1.37
N GLU A 50 14.19 7.18 1.50
CA GLU A 50 13.61 7.59 2.78
C GLU A 50 12.85 6.45 3.45
N ILE A 51 11.96 5.77 2.71
CA ILE A 51 11.18 4.65 3.29
C ILE A 51 12.06 3.43 3.55
N GLN A 52 13.07 3.15 2.73
CA GLN A 52 14.02 2.07 2.99
C GLN A 52 14.86 2.33 4.25
N GLN A 53 15.25 3.58 4.50
CA GLN A 53 15.93 3.98 5.74
C GLN A 53 15.00 3.83 6.95
N TYR A 54 13.73 4.24 6.82
CA TYR A 54 12.70 4.01 7.85
C TYR A 54 12.59 2.52 8.19
N LEU A 55 12.44 1.65 7.19
CA LEU A 55 12.33 0.20 7.36
C LEU A 55 13.55 -0.40 8.08
N LYS A 56 14.76 0.08 7.77
CA LYS A 56 16.00 -0.34 8.43
C LYS A 56 16.10 0.14 9.87
N SER A 57 15.57 1.31 10.17
CA SER A 57 15.66 1.92 11.50
C SER A 57 14.77 1.25 12.55
N GLY A 58 13.72 0.54 12.12
CA GLY A 58 12.71 -0.03 13.03
C GLY A 58 11.91 1.02 13.80
N ALA A 59 11.99 2.30 13.40
CA ALA A 59 11.28 3.38 14.07
C ALA A 59 9.77 3.25 13.86
N GLN A 60 9.00 3.28 14.94
CA GLN A 60 7.54 3.34 14.90
C GLN A 60 7.07 4.79 14.89
N SER A 61 7.35 5.51 13.80
CA SER A 61 6.74 6.81 13.55
C SER A 61 5.59 6.68 12.56
N LYS A 62 4.61 7.57 12.69
CA LYS A 62 3.47 7.66 11.79
C LYS A 62 3.93 8.07 10.40
N LEU A 63 3.63 7.23 9.40
CA LEU A 63 3.93 7.54 8.01
C LEU A 63 2.97 8.61 7.45
N SER A 64 3.51 9.53 6.66
CA SER A 64 2.78 10.50 5.85
C SER A 64 2.09 9.83 4.65
N PRO A 65 1.15 10.50 3.96
CA PRO A 65 0.53 9.95 2.75
C PRO A 65 1.54 9.57 1.66
N SER A 66 2.57 10.40 1.42
CA SER A 66 3.61 10.09 0.43
C SER A 66 4.48 8.93 0.87
N GLN A 67 4.82 8.83 2.16
CA GLN A 67 5.59 7.70 2.71
C GLN A 67 4.81 6.39 2.64
N TRP A 68 3.49 6.39 2.88
CA TRP A 68 2.65 5.21 2.66
C TRP A 68 2.65 4.78 1.18
N SER A 69 2.55 5.74 0.26
CA SER A 69 2.63 5.42 -1.17
C SER A 69 4.01 4.87 -1.55
N ALA A 70 5.09 5.42 -0.99
CA ALA A 70 6.45 4.91 -1.18
C ALA A 70 6.58 3.49 -0.62
N LEU A 71 6.04 3.21 0.57
CA LEU A 71 6.04 1.87 1.18
C LEU A 71 5.35 0.86 0.27
N VAL A 72 4.15 1.19 -0.22
CA VAL A 72 3.40 0.34 -1.15
C VAL A 72 4.20 0.08 -2.42
N PHE A 73 4.77 1.13 -3.02
CA PHE A 73 5.60 1.00 -4.20
C PHE A 73 6.80 0.08 -3.95
N VAL A 74 7.55 0.30 -2.87
CA VAL A 74 8.71 -0.51 -2.51
C VAL A 74 8.33 -1.96 -2.29
N LEU A 75 7.27 -2.25 -1.53
CA LEU A 75 6.84 -3.62 -1.26
C LEU A 75 6.41 -4.37 -2.53
N LEU A 76 5.78 -3.68 -3.48
CA LEU A 76 5.33 -4.28 -4.75
C LEU A 76 6.44 -4.43 -5.79
N THR A 77 7.51 -3.63 -5.72
CA THR A 77 8.60 -3.62 -6.71
C THR A 77 9.85 -4.35 -6.24
N SER A 78 10.02 -4.55 -4.93
CA SER A 78 11.23 -5.16 -4.36
C SER A 78 11.23 -6.69 -4.33
N ALA A 79 10.10 -7.36 -4.57
CA ALA A 79 9.99 -8.81 -4.44
C ALA A 79 9.17 -9.44 -5.58
N GLN A 80 9.62 -10.61 -6.06
CA GLN A 80 8.82 -11.43 -6.97
C GLN A 80 7.69 -12.18 -6.25
N ASP A 81 7.79 -12.37 -4.92
CA ASP A 81 6.73 -12.95 -4.08
C ASP A 81 6.83 -12.39 -2.65
N LEU A 82 5.80 -11.66 -2.21
CA LEU A 82 5.74 -11.10 -0.86
C LEU A 82 5.20 -12.17 0.11
N GLU A 83 6.07 -12.85 0.86
CA GLU A 83 5.64 -13.97 1.72
C GLU A 83 4.68 -13.50 2.83
N GLU A 84 5.03 -12.42 3.53
CA GLU A 84 4.25 -11.90 4.63
C GLU A 84 4.21 -10.37 4.61
N PHE A 85 3.00 -9.82 4.71
CA PHE A 85 2.76 -8.42 5.02
C PHE A 85 2.10 -8.30 6.39
N ASP A 86 2.76 -7.61 7.32
CA ASP A 86 2.23 -7.34 8.65
C ASP A 86 1.99 -5.84 8.80
N LEU A 87 0.71 -5.44 8.74
CA LEU A 87 0.33 -4.04 8.80
C LEU A 87 0.60 -3.44 10.19
N ASN A 88 0.59 -4.27 11.23
CA ASN A 88 0.88 -3.86 12.61
C ASN A 88 2.32 -3.37 12.81
N LYS A 89 3.24 -3.67 11.88
CA LYS A 89 4.60 -3.13 11.89
C LYS A 89 4.67 -1.63 11.56
N TYR A 90 3.63 -1.08 10.93
CA TYR A 90 3.64 0.28 10.35
C TYR A 90 2.66 1.24 10.99
N ILE A 91 1.64 0.71 11.65
CA ILE A 91 0.58 1.51 12.28
C ILE A 91 0.88 1.69 13.75
N THR A 92 0.40 2.80 14.29
CA THR A 92 0.33 3.01 15.74
C THR A 92 -1.01 2.48 16.27
N PRO A 93 -1.13 2.17 17.58
CA PRO A 93 -2.34 1.58 18.17
C PRO A 93 -3.61 2.45 18.08
N ASP A 94 -3.51 3.71 17.65
CA ASP A 94 -4.66 4.48 17.22
C ASP A 94 -5.20 3.91 15.91
N LYS A 95 -6.34 3.21 16.01
CA LYS A 95 -7.17 2.61 14.94
C LYS A 95 -6.79 3.03 13.53
N ILE A 96 -6.59 2.03 12.65
CA ILE A 96 -6.38 2.27 11.23
C ILE A 96 -7.53 3.13 10.68
N ARG A 97 -7.17 4.13 9.89
CA ARG A 97 -8.13 4.83 9.03
C ARG A 97 -8.29 3.99 7.77
N ASP A 98 -9.53 3.71 7.35
CA ASP A 98 -9.83 2.93 6.13
C ASP A 98 -9.04 3.35 4.90
N LYS A 99 -8.68 4.64 4.81
CA LYS A 99 -7.78 5.18 3.79
C LYS A 99 -6.42 4.47 3.71
N ILE A 100 -5.81 4.13 4.84
CA ILE A 100 -4.54 3.40 4.90
C ILE A 100 -4.76 1.97 4.41
N LEU A 101 -5.82 1.30 4.88
CA LEU A 101 -6.15 -0.07 4.46
C LEU A 101 -6.36 -0.16 2.94
N VAL A 102 -7.17 0.75 2.38
CA VAL A 102 -7.39 0.86 0.94
C VAL A 102 -6.07 1.13 0.21
N ARG A 103 -5.19 1.95 0.79
CA ARG A 103 -3.89 2.26 0.20
C ARG A 103 -2.97 1.04 0.11
N VAL A 104 -2.96 0.19 1.14
CA VAL A 104 -2.11 -1.03 1.17
C VAL A 104 -2.76 -2.25 0.54
N MET A 105 -3.98 -2.13 0.01
CA MET A 105 -4.73 -3.26 -0.55
C MET A 105 -3.98 -4.03 -1.65
N PRO A 106 -3.25 -3.37 -2.58
CA PRO A 106 -2.46 -4.11 -3.57
C PRO A 106 -1.36 -4.96 -2.94
N VAL A 107 -0.76 -4.49 -1.84
CA VAL A 107 0.25 -5.24 -1.07
C VAL A 107 -0.39 -6.46 -0.42
N ILE A 108 -1.57 -6.30 0.20
CA ILE A 108 -2.33 -7.41 0.79
C ILE A 108 -2.65 -8.47 -0.27
N ALA A 109 -3.13 -8.06 -1.45
CA ALA A 109 -3.47 -8.99 -2.53
C ALA A 109 -2.24 -9.69 -3.13
N ALA A 110 -1.10 -9.02 -3.17
CA ALA A 110 0.17 -9.56 -3.65
C ALA A 110 0.90 -10.46 -2.63
N SER A 111 0.52 -10.37 -1.34
CA SER A 111 1.15 -11.15 -0.27
C SER A 111 0.61 -12.57 -0.21
N ARG A 112 1.43 -13.54 0.22
CA ARG A 112 0.96 -14.90 0.57
C ARG A 112 0.23 -14.91 1.92
N LYS A 113 0.74 -14.17 2.90
CA LYS A 113 0.15 -13.99 4.23
C LYS A 113 -0.02 -12.52 4.56
N ALA A 114 -1.16 -12.15 5.13
CA ALA A 114 -1.42 -10.80 5.63
C ALA A 114 -1.87 -10.81 7.10
N MET A 115 -1.24 -9.99 7.92
CA MET A 115 -1.58 -9.81 9.34
C MET A 115 -2.25 -8.44 9.54
N LEU A 116 -3.55 -8.46 9.84
CA LEU A 116 -4.40 -7.29 10.07
C LEU A 116 -5.11 -7.38 11.42
N TRP A 117 -4.51 -8.05 12.40
CA TRP A 117 -5.08 -8.19 13.74
C TRP A 117 -5.12 -6.84 14.47
N ASP A 118 -6.13 -6.61 15.30
CA ASP A 118 -6.36 -5.37 16.08
C ASP A 118 -6.20 -4.05 15.29
N CYS A 119 -6.58 -4.07 14.01
CA CYS A 119 -6.42 -2.95 13.11
C CYS A 119 -7.61 -1.96 13.18
N GLY A 120 -8.70 -2.33 13.86
CA GLY A 120 -9.91 -1.50 13.96
C GLY A 120 -10.66 -1.37 12.63
N LEU A 121 -10.74 -2.46 11.85
CA LEU A 121 -11.47 -2.49 10.58
C LEU A 121 -12.91 -2.02 10.74
N SER A 122 -13.34 -1.10 9.87
CA SER A 122 -14.74 -0.73 9.67
C SER A 122 -15.44 -1.69 8.70
N ASP A 123 -16.75 -1.50 8.52
CA ASP A 123 -17.52 -2.17 7.48
C ASP A 123 -17.00 -1.84 6.07
N GLU A 124 -16.60 -0.59 5.83
CA GLU A 124 -15.98 -0.15 4.58
C GLU A 124 -14.63 -0.84 4.36
N GLY A 125 -13.83 -0.99 5.42
CA GLY A 125 -12.58 -1.76 5.39
C GLY A 125 -12.81 -3.22 5.02
N CYS A 126 -13.83 -3.86 5.61
CA CYS A 126 -14.22 -5.23 5.29
C CYS A 126 -14.69 -5.36 3.83
N ALA A 127 -15.47 -4.39 3.32
CA ALA A 127 -15.91 -4.39 1.94
C ALA A 127 -14.74 -4.25 0.95
N ALA A 128 -13.76 -3.38 1.27
CA ALA A 128 -12.56 -3.21 0.46
C ALA A 128 -11.70 -4.48 0.44
N LEU A 129 -11.50 -5.10 1.60
CA LEU A 129 -10.79 -6.38 1.73
C LEU A 129 -11.50 -7.49 0.95
N ALA A 130 -12.82 -7.59 1.07
CA ALA A 130 -13.61 -8.56 0.31
C ALA A 130 -13.49 -8.34 -1.21
N SER A 131 -13.38 -7.09 -1.66
CA SER A 131 -13.13 -6.77 -3.07
C SER A 131 -11.76 -7.27 -3.53
N ALA A 132 -10.71 -7.04 -2.73
CA ALA A 132 -9.36 -7.49 -3.04
C ALA A 132 -9.24 -9.03 -3.06
N LEU A 133 -9.90 -9.72 -2.14
CA LEU A 133 -9.93 -11.19 -2.13
C LEU A 133 -10.63 -11.78 -3.37
N ARG A 134 -11.59 -11.04 -3.95
CA ARG A 134 -12.26 -11.44 -5.21
C ARG A 134 -11.45 -11.09 -6.45
N SER A 135 -10.54 -10.12 -6.37
CA SER A 135 -9.68 -9.77 -7.50
C SER A 135 -8.73 -10.92 -7.83
N ASN A 136 -8.59 -11.22 -9.12
CA ASN A 136 -7.72 -12.28 -9.64
C ASN A 136 -6.66 -11.62 -10.56
N PRO A 137 -5.36 -11.87 -10.37
CA PRO A 137 -4.74 -12.79 -9.40
C PRO A 137 -4.63 -12.22 -7.98
N SER A 138 -4.92 -13.08 -6.99
CA SER A 138 -4.54 -12.89 -5.60
C SER A 138 -3.60 -14.01 -5.16
N HIS A 139 -2.48 -13.62 -4.54
CA HIS A 139 -1.51 -14.54 -3.94
C HIS A 139 -1.86 -14.88 -2.50
N LEU A 140 -2.82 -14.17 -1.89
CA LEU A 140 -3.17 -14.35 -0.50
C LEU A 140 -3.75 -15.74 -0.22
N ARG A 141 -3.16 -16.41 0.77
CA ARG A 141 -3.53 -17.73 1.29
C ARG A 141 -3.88 -17.66 2.77
N GLU A 142 -3.24 -16.78 3.53
CA GLU A 142 -3.46 -16.65 4.96
C GLU A 142 -3.80 -15.21 5.33
N LEU A 143 -4.92 -15.02 6.03
CA LEU A 143 -5.36 -13.72 6.52
C LEU A 143 -5.71 -13.80 8.00
N ASP A 144 -5.09 -12.94 8.80
CA ASP A 144 -5.38 -12.80 10.22
C ASP A 144 -6.13 -11.49 10.48
N LEU A 145 -7.39 -11.60 10.89
CA LEU A 145 -8.29 -10.51 11.31
C LEU A 145 -8.59 -10.57 12.80
N SER A 146 -7.86 -11.37 13.59
CA SER A 146 -8.10 -11.53 15.03
C SER A 146 -8.13 -10.17 15.74
N TRP A 147 -8.90 -10.08 16.83
CA TRP A 147 -9.05 -8.85 17.62
C TRP A 147 -9.70 -7.66 16.89
N ASN A 148 -10.28 -7.85 15.70
CA ASN A 148 -11.13 -6.83 15.08
C ASN A 148 -12.60 -7.04 15.45
N ASN A 149 -13.33 -5.95 15.64
CA ASN A 149 -14.78 -5.96 15.73
C ASN A 149 -15.39 -5.74 14.33
N LEU A 150 -15.58 -6.81 13.58
CA LEU A 150 -16.00 -6.76 12.17
C LEU A 150 -17.49 -6.40 11.97
N GLY A 151 -18.32 -6.53 13.01
CA GLY A 151 -19.77 -6.37 12.89
C GLY A 151 -20.44 -7.40 11.96
N ASP A 152 -21.77 -7.41 11.92
CA ASP A 152 -22.53 -8.37 11.11
C ASP A 152 -22.34 -8.13 9.59
N SER A 153 -22.24 -6.86 9.19
CA SER A 153 -21.99 -6.42 7.82
C SER A 153 -20.62 -6.86 7.33
N GLY A 154 -19.55 -6.59 8.09
CA GLY A 154 -18.21 -7.03 7.74
C GLY A 154 -18.08 -8.55 7.65
N VAL A 155 -18.63 -9.28 8.63
CA VAL A 155 -18.67 -10.76 8.61
C VAL A 155 -19.41 -11.27 7.36
N LYS A 156 -20.59 -10.72 7.04
CA LYS A 156 -21.35 -11.10 5.85
C LYS A 156 -20.57 -10.87 4.55
N CYS A 157 -19.89 -9.73 4.44
CA CYS A 157 -19.06 -9.40 3.27
C CYS A 157 -17.91 -10.40 3.08
N LEU A 158 -17.24 -10.80 4.15
CA LEU A 158 -16.13 -11.75 4.10
C LEU A 158 -16.62 -13.20 3.86
N SER A 159 -17.72 -13.63 4.49
CA SER A 159 -18.31 -14.95 4.24
C SER A 159 -18.70 -15.14 2.77
N ALA A 160 -19.26 -14.12 2.12
CA ALA A 160 -19.59 -14.17 0.70
C ALA A 160 -18.36 -14.36 -0.21
N VAL A 161 -17.16 -13.96 0.25
CA VAL A 161 -15.91 -14.26 -0.46
C VAL A 161 -15.54 -15.72 -0.29
N LEU A 162 -15.68 -16.29 0.90
CA LEU A 162 -15.35 -17.69 1.18
C LEU A 162 -16.28 -18.67 0.44
N GLU A 163 -17.52 -18.27 0.18
CA GLU A 163 -18.47 -19.02 -0.66
C GLU A 163 -18.09 -19.01 -2.15
N ASN A 164 -17.18 -18.11 -2.59
CA ASN A 164 -16.74 -18.05 -3.97
C ASN A 164 -15.77 -19.22 -4.25
N PRO A 165 -16.07 -20.11 -5.23
CA PRO A 165 -15.22 -21.25 -5.56
C PRO A 165 -13.84 -20.86 -6.11
N TYR A 166 -13.67 -19.60 -6.55
CA TYR A 166 -12.39 -19.06 -7.00
C TYR A 166 -11.58 -18.38 -5.88
N CYS A 167 -12.12 -18.33 -4.65
CA CYS A 167 -11.37 -17.86 -3.50
C CYS A 167 -10.18 -18.80 -3.26
N LYS A 168 -8.99 -18.22 -3.13
CA LYS A 168 -7.75 -18.96 -2.88
C LYS A 168 -7.31 -18.92 -1.42
N LEU A 169 -8.09 -18.28 -0.55
CA LEU A 169 -7.75 -18.16 0.86
C LEU A 169 -7.86 -19.54 1.53
N GLU A 170 -6.79 -19.98 2.15
CA GLU A 170 -6.66 -21.28 2.83
C GLU A 170 -6.94 -21.13 4.33
N ILE A 171 -6.54 -20.00 4.92
CA ILE A 171 -6.68 -19.71 6.35
C ILE A 171 -7.24 -18.30 6.54
N LEU A 172 -8.32 -18.22 7.33
CA LEU A 172 -8.85 -16.99 7.90
C LEU A 172 -8.88 -17.15 9.43
N ARG A 173 -8.22 -16.25 10.16
CA ARG A 173 -8.24 -16.19 11.63
C ARG A 173 -8.93 -14.93 12.12
#